data_AF-A0A949D7Q6-F1
#
_entry.id   AF-A0A949D7Q6-F1
#
_cell.length_a   1.000
_cell.length_b   1.000
_cell.length_c   1.000
_cell.angle_alpha   90.00
_cell.angle_beta   90.00
_cell.angle_gamma   90.00
#
_symmetry.space_group_name_H-M   'P 1'
#
loop_
_entity.id
_entity.type
_entity.pdbx_description
1 polymer ?
#
loop_
_entity_poly.entity_id
_entity_poly.type
_entity_poly.pdbx_seq_one_letter_code
_entity_poly.pdbx_strand_id
1 'polypeptide(L)'
;MKKFVFAAVAALALTACGGSPKVAMVKACTDSGESDTNCACIADSLEKNLDKETFKSVALAMAAGEEEGNKMMESLPADKQGAVMGALMSAGMGCMMGAAEG
;
A
#
# COMPACT_ATOMS: atom_id res chain seq x y z
N MET A 1 46.78 13.93 17.79
CA MET A 1 47.01 12.71 16.98
C MET A 1 45.87 11.73 17.20
N LYS A 2 45.26 11.27 16.09
CA LYS A 2 44.50 10.03 15.87
C LYS A 2 43.41 9.63 16.88
N LYS A 3 42.14 9.82 16.48
CA LYS A 3 41.08 8.80 16.63
C LYS A 3 40.24 8.81 15.34
N PHE A 4 40.50 7.82 14.50
CA PHE A 4 39.58 7.38 13.45
C PHE A 4 38.28 6.91 14.10
N VAL A 5 37.15 7.08 13.43
CA VAL A 5 36.28 5.97 12.98
C VAL A 5 35.18 6.56 12.09
N PHE A 6 35.10 6.01 10.89
CA PHE A 6 34.01 6.10 9.94
C PHE A 6 32.68 5.75 10.61
N ALA A 7 31.65 6.58 10.40
CA ALA A 7 30.26 6.17 10.53
C ALA A 7 29.45 6.74 9.36
N ALA A 8 29.29 5.87 8.35
CA ALA A 8 28.16 5.76 7.45
C ALA A 8 27.61 7.03 6.78
N VAL A 9 28.06 7.24 5.54
CA VAL A 9 27.14 7.58 4.45
C VAL A 9 26.17 6.39 4.28
N ALA A 10 24.96 6.50 4.83
CA ALA A 10 23.75 5.77 4.47
C ALA A 10 22.59 6.44 5.25
N ALA A 11 21.58 7.09 4.67
CA ALA A 11 21.14 7.14 3.30
C ALA A 11 20.44 8.49 3.06
N LEU A 12 21.03 9.33 2.21
CA LEU A 12 20.32 10.37 1.46
C LEU A 12 19.49 9.69 0.34
N ALA A 13 18.60 8.77 0.72
CA ALA A 13 17.72 8.05 -0.20
C ALA A 13 16.25 8.08 0.23
N LEU A 14 15.85 9.10 1.01
CA LEU A 14 14.52 9.70 0.87
C LEU A 14 14.46 10.56 -0.40
N THR A 15 15.09 10.09 -1.49
CA THR A 15 14.52 10.37 -2.80
C THR A 15 13.07 9.95 -2.68
N ALA A 16 12.16 10.89 -2.94
CA ALA A 16 10.81 10.62 -3.38
C ALA A 16 10.75 9.21 -3.97
N CYS A 17 10.12 8.28 -3.25
CA CYS A 17 10.11 6.88 -3.64
C CYS A 17 9.40 6.84 -5.00
N GLY A 18 10.19 6.82 -6.08
CA GLY A 18 9.74 6.46 -7.42
C GLY A 18 9.40 4.97 -7.50
N GLY A 19 8.92 4.41 -6.39
CA GLY A 19 8.30 3.10 -6.31
C GLY A 19 6.83 3.26 -6.68
N SER A 20 6.33 2.32 -7.46
CA SER A 20 4.92 2.27 -7.84
C SER A 20 4.02 2.37 -6.60
N PRO A 21 2.82 2.98 -6.69
CA PRO A 21 1.85 3.04 -5.60
C PRO A 21 1.61 1.67 -4.95
N LYS A 22 1.60 0.61 -5.77
CA LYS A 22 1.58 -0.79 -5.35
C LYS A 22 2.66 -1.15 -4.32
N VAL A 23 3.91 -0.74 -4.55
CA VAL A 23 5.04 -1.05 -3.66
C VAL A 23 4.90 -0.33 -2.32
N ALA A 24 4.45 0.94 -2.33
CA ALA A 24 4.20 1.68 -1.11
C ALA A 24 3.09 1.03 -0.26
N MET A 25 2.02 0.58 -0.91
CA MET A 25 0.92 -0.12 -0.26
C MET A 25 1.34 -1.49 0.31
N VAL A 26 2.06 -2.31 -0.48
CA VAL A 26 2.57 -3.62 -0.02
C VAL A 26 3.48 -3.43 1.19
N LYS A 27 4.35 -2.42 1.14
CA LYS A 27 5.23 -2.09 2.25
C LYS A 27 4.45 -1.67 3.50
N ALA A 28 3.42 -0.83 3.38
CA ALA A 28 2.63 -0.40 4.53
C ALA A 28 1.81 -1.54 5.14
N CYS A 29 1.25 -2.41 4.30
CA CYS A 29 0.54 -3.60 4.72
C CYS A 29 1.46 -4.60 5.46
N THR A 30 2.67 -4.84 4.93
CA THR A 30 3.65 -5.72 5.61
C THR A 30 4.17 -5.13 6.91
N ASP A 31 4.38 -3.81 6.97
CA ASP A 31 4.77 -3.11 8.21
C ASP A 31 3.69 -3.23 9.30
N SER A 32 2.42 -3.36 8.90
CA SER A 32 1.28 -3.61 9.79
C SER A 32 1.20 -5.06 10.29
N GLY A 33 2.09 -5.95 9.85
CA GLY A 33 2.21 -7.33 10.32
C GLY A 33 1.56 -8.39 9.43
N GLU A 34 1.03 -8.01 8.25
CA GLU A 34 0.55 -8.96 7.23
C GLU A 34 1.71 -9.59 6.44
N SER A 35 1.45 -10.72 5.78
CA SER A 35 2.45 -11.39 4.94
C SER A 35 2.67 -10.65 3.61
N ASP A 36 3.91 -10.68 3.09
CA ASP A 36 4.24 -10.05 1.79
C ASP A 36 3.36 -10.58 0.66
N THR A 37 3.07 -11.89 0.66
CA THR A 37 2.17 -12.53 -0.31
C THR A 37 0.73 -12.00 -0.23
N ASN A 38 0.17 -11.87 0.99
CA ASN A 38 -1.17 -11.31 1.16
C ASN A 38 -1.22 -9.85 0.71
N CYS A 39 -0.25 -9.05 1.15
CA CYS A 39 -0.17 -7.65 0.80
C CYS A 39 -0.02 -7.44 -0.71
N ALA A 40 0.81 -8.25 -1.38
CA ALA A 40 0.96 -8.24 -2.83
C ALA A 40 -0.34 -8.65 -3.54
N CYS A 41 -1.04 -9.66 -3.03
CA CYS A 41 -2.33 -10.09 -3.57
C CYS A 41 -3.39 -8.99 -3.45
N ILE A 42 -3.49 -8.33 -2.29
CA ILE A 42 -4.46 -7.24 -2.08
C ILE A 42 -4.13 -6.09 -3.04
N ALA A 43 -2.86 -5.69 -3.12
CA ALA A 43 -2.45 -4.60 -4.01
C ALA A 43 -2.70 -4.92 -5.49
N ASP A 44 -2.50 -6.17 -5.91
CA ASP A 44 -2.80 -6.63 -7.27
C ASP A 44 -4.30 -6.66 -7.56
N SER A 45 -5.10 -7.14 -6.62
CA SER A 45 -6.56 -7.17 -6.74
C SER A 45 -7.14 -5.77 -6.84
N LEU A 46 -6.67 -4.82 -6.02
CA LEU A 46 -7.09 -3.42 -6.10
C LEU A 46 -6.67 -2.78 -7.43
N GLU A 47 -5.45 -3.04 -7.92
CA GLU A 47 -4.96 -2.52 -9.21
C GLU A 47 -5.77 -3.05 -10.41
N LYS A 48 -6.30 -4.27 -10.31
CA LYS A 48 -7.16 -4.89 -11.35
C LYS A 48 -8.61 -4.41 -11.32
N ASN A 49 -9.15 -4.14 -10.13
CA ASN A 49 -10.56 -3.79 -9.95
C ASN A 49 -10.83 -2.28 -9.93
N LEU A 50 -9.79 -1.46 -9.70
CA LEU A 50 -9.89 -0.01 -9.67
C LEU A 50 -9.17 0.60 -10.87
N ASP A 51 -9.69 1.72 -11.37
CA ASP A 51 -8.96 2.55 -12.31
C ASP A 51 -7.66 3.10 -11.69
N LYS A 52 -6.64 3.31 -12.53
CA LYS A 52 -5.26 3.65 -12.09
C LYS A 52 -5.18 4.82 -11.13
N GLU A 53 -6.00 5.85 -11.33
CA GLU A 53 -6.04 7.02 -10.45
C GLU A 53 -6.64 6.68 -9.09
N THR A 54 -7.76 5.96 -9.05
CA THR A 54 -8.38 5.50 -7.80
C THR A 54 -7.45 4.55 -7.05
N PHE A 55 -6.84 3.59 -7.74
CA PHE A 55 -5.85 2.69 -7.13
C PHE A 55 -4.67 3.47 -6.53
N LYS A 56 -4.11 4.43 -7.27
CA LYS A 56 -3.00 5.26 -6.78
C LYS A 56 -3.39 6.03 -5.52
N SER A 57 -4.57 6.63 -5.49
CA SER A 57 -5.08 7.36 -4.32
C SER A 57 -5.26 6.43 -3.11
N VAL A 58 -5.87 5.25 -3.32
CA VAL A 58 -6.04 4.24 -2.27
C VAL A 58 -4.70 3.77 -1.72
N ALA A 59 -3.77 3.41 -2.60
CA ALA A 59 -2.45 2.91 -2.23
C ALA A 59 -1.63 3.95 -1.45
N LEU A 60 -1.68 5.21 -1.86
CA LEU A 60 -1.02 6.30 -1.14
C LEU A 60 -1.67 6.58 0.22
N ALA A 61 -3.00 6.54 0.28
CA ALA A 61 -3.72 6.76 1.53
C ALA A 61 -3.47 5.63 2.54
N MET A 62 -3.46 4.37 2.10
CA MET A 62 -3.09 3.23 2.94
C MET A 62 -1.63 3.31 3.41
N ALA A 63 -0.73 3.80 2.56
CA ALA A 63 0.67 4.02 2.95
C ALA A 63 0.87 5.20 3.91
N ALA A 64 -0.02 6.20 3.86
CA ALA A 64 0.01 7.36 4.76
C ALA A 64 -0.65 7.09 6.11
N GLY A 65 -1.48 6.05 6.22
CA GLY A 65 -2.13 5.60 7.45
C GLY A 65 -3.64 5.85 7.48
N GLU A 66 -4.31 5.39 8.53
CA GLU A 66 -5.78 5.41 8.65
C GLU A 66 -6.40 6.81 8.48
N GLU A 67 -5.76 7.86 9.00
CA GLU A 67 -6.31 9.23 8.92
C GLU A 67 -6.40 9.73 7.47
N GLU A 68 -5.34 9.54 6.68
CA GLU A 68 -5.33 9.90 5.26
C GLU A 68 -6.18 8.95 4.42
N GLY A 69 -6.24 7.67 4.80
CA GLY A 69 -7.22 6.70 4.31
C GLY A 69 -8.66 7.20 4.42
N ASN A 70 -9.02 7.70 5.60
CA ASN A 70 -10.37 8.19 5.88
C ASN A 70 -10.69 9.46 5.09
N LYS A 71 -9.79 10.45 5.11
CA LYS A 71 -9.94 11.69 4.32
C LYS A 71 -10.07 11.42 2.82
N MET A 72 -9.30 10.47 2.31
CA MET A 72 -9.36 10.07 0.91
C MET A 72 -10.74 9.46 0.59
N MET A 73 -11.23 8.53 1.42
CA MET A 73 -12.59 8.00 1.25
C MET A 73 -13.65 9.10 1.32
N GLU A 74 -13.59 10.01 2.29
CA GLU A 74 -14.53 11.13 2.42
C GLU A 74 -14.50 12.09 1.22
N SER A 75 -13.33 12.23 0.58
CA SER A 75 -13.14 13.06 -0.62
C SER A 75 -13.61 12.40 -1.91
N LEU A 76 -13.75 11.06 -1.92
CA LEU A 76 -14.22 10.32 -3.09
C LEU A 76 -15.75 10.49 -3.26
N PRO A 77 -16.25 10.56 -4.51
CA PRO A 77 -17.68 10.48 -4.75
C PRO A 77 -18.24 9.11 -4.30
N ALA A 78 -19.49 9.08 -3.87
CA ALA A 78 -20.14 7.88 -3.30
C ALA A 78 -20.03 6.63 -4.21
N ASP A 79 -20.10 6.83 -5.53
CA ASP A 79 -19.93 5.76 -6.53
C ASP A 79 -18.54 5.11 -6.46
N LYS A 80 -17.49 5.91 -6.24
CA LYS A 80 -16.11 5.45 -6.09
C LYS A 80 -15.82 4.88 -4.70
N GLN A 81 -16.45 5.40 -3.64
CA GLN A 81 -16.36 4.81 -2.31
C GLN A 81 -16.87 3.35 -2.32
N GLY A 82 -18.01 3.11 -2.97
CA GLY A 82 -18.56 1.76 -3.14
C GLY A 82 -17.62 0.84 -3.91
N ALA A 83 -17.01 1.33 -4.99
CA ALA A 83 -16.03 0.56 -5.76
C ALA A 83 -14.77 0.23 -4.94
N VAL A 84 -14.23 1.19 -4.20
CA VAL A 84 -13.05 0.98 -3.32
C VAL A 84 -13.36 -0.02 -2.22
N MET A 85 -14.49 0.14 -1.52
CA MET A 85 -14.88 -0.75 -0.44
C MET A 85 -15.19 -2.17 -0.94
N GLY A 86 -15.87 -2.28 -2.09
CA GLY A 86 -16.11 -3.57 -2.74
C GLY A 86 -14.81 -4.24 -3.17
N ALA A 87 -13.88 -3.50 -3.76
CA ALA A 87 -12.59 -4.02 -4.17
C ALA A 87 -11.74 -4.47 -2.96
N LEU A 88 -11.73 -3.72 -1.85
CA LEU A 88 -11.07 -4.10 -0.60
C LEU A 88 -11.69 -5.36 0.01
N MET A 89 -13.02 -5.46 0.02
CA MET A 89 -13.73 -6.61 0.56
C MET A 89 -13.48 -7.87 -0.30
N SER A 90 -13.54 -7.73 -1.63
CA SER A 90 -13.20 -8.80 -2.58
C SER A 90 -11.73 -9.20 -2.52
N ALA A 91 -10.81 -8.25 -2.37
CA ALA A 91 -9.38 -8.51 -2.20
C ALA A 91 -9.11 -9.22 -0.88
N GLY A 92 -9.71 -8.76 0.23
CA GLY A 92 -9.60 -9.40 1.53
C GLY A 92 -10.08 -10.85 1.50
N MET A 93 -11.29 -11.11 0.97
CA MET A 93 -11.80 -12.47 0.85
C MET A 93 -11.00 -13.32 -0.13
N GLY A 94 -10.65 -12.78 -1.30
CA GLY A 94 -9.92 -13.51 -2.34
C GLY A 94 -8.48 -13.85 -1.96
N CYS A 95 -7.80 -12.95 -1.25
CA CYS A 95 -6.42 -13.15 -0.81
C CYS A 95 -6.33 -13.96 0.47
N MET A 96 -7.29 -13.82 1.38
CA MET A 96 -7.39 -14.68 2.58
C MET A 96 -7.74 -16.13 2.21
N MET A 97 -8.55 -16.34 1.17
CA MET A 97 -8.94 -17.68 0.69
C MET A 97 -7.93 -18.26 -0.31
N GLY A 98 -7.25 -17.43 -1.10
CA GLY A 98 -6.17 -17.82 -2.02
C GLY A 98 -4.86 -18.19 -1.33
N ALA A 99 -4.63 -17.75 -0.09
CA ALA A 99 -3.51 -18.22 0.74
C ALA A 99 -3.62 -19.71 1.13
N ALA A 100 -4.77 -20.36 0.89
CA ALA A 100 -4.98 -21.79 1.09
C ALA A 100 -4.67 -22.65 -0.15
N GLU A 101 -4.34 -22.06 -1.30
CA GLU A 101 -4.11 -22.78 -2.58
C GLU A 101 -2.69 -22.61 -3.16
N GLY A 102 -1.72 -22.13 -2.37
CA GLY A 102 -0.31 -21.95 -2.77
C GLY A 102 0.64 -22.95 -2.11
#